data_AF-A0A920I1L0-F1
#
_entry.id   AF-A0A920I1L0-F1
#
_cell.length_a   1.000
_cell.length_b   1.000
_cell.length_c   1.000
_cell.angle_alpha   90.00
_cell.angle_beta   90.00
_cell.angle_gamma   90.00
#
_symmetry.space_group_name_H-M   'P 1'
#
loop_
_entity.id
_entity.type
_entity.pdbx_description
1 polymer ?
#
loop_
_entity_poly.entity_id
_entity_poly.type
_entity_poly.pdbx_seq_one_letter_code
_entity_poly.pdbx_strand_id
1 'polypeptide(L)'
;MKIACLGGGPAGLYFAISMKLRDASHDITVIERNRADDTFGWGVVLSDETLANLKNNDPVSAEAIQKFFAYWDDIALVHRGERLVSSGHGFAASAVENYWSFFRNALSRSA
;
A
#
# COMPACT_ATOMS: atom_id res chain seq x y z
N MET A 1 -22.48 7.15 -6.58
CA MET A 1 -22.16 8.38 -5.79
C MET A 1 -21.03 9.16 -6.47
N LYS A 2 -20.90 10.47 -6.18
CA LYS A 2 -19.77 11.31 -6.64
C LYS A 2 -18.81 11.59 -5.50
N ILE A 3 -17.52 11.34 -5.69
CA ILE A 3 -16.51 11.43 -4.62
C ILE A 3 -15.26 12.16 -5.15
N ALA A 4 -14.77 13.12 -4.36
CA ALA A 4 -13.50 13.80 -4.63
C ALA A 4 -12.46 13.41 -3.56
N CYS A 5 -11.36 12.81 -3.99
CA CYS A 5 -10.21 12.49 -3.15
C CYS A 5 -9.14 13.57 -3.31
N LEU A 6 -8.89 14.35 -2.26
CA LEU A 6 -7.81 15.33 -2.24
C LEU A 6 -6.53 14.66 -1.73
N GLY A 7 -5.63 14.32 -2.66
CA GLY A 7 -4.40 13.57 -2.43
C GLY A 7 -4.38 12.26 -3.21
N GLY A 8 -3.42 12.13 -4.12
CA GLY A 8 -3.13 10.93 -4.91
C GLY A 8 -2.12 10.00 -4.26
N GLY A 9 -1.91 10.10 -2.95
CA GLY A 9 -1.10 9.15 -2.19
C GLY A 9 -1.78 7.80 -2.00
N PRO A 10 -1.10 6.82 -1.37
CA PRO A 10 -1.61 5.46 -1.22
C PRO A 10 -2.99 5.37 -0.56
N ALA A 11 -3.25 6.19 0.47
CA ALA A 11 -4.55 6.21 1.13
C ALA A 11 -5.69 6.66 0.20
N GLY A 12 -5.49 7.76 -0.55
CA GLY A 12 -6.50 8.29 -1.47
C GLY A 12 -6.77 7.36 -2.65
N LEU A 13 -5.70 6.80 -3.24
CA LEU A 13 -5.81 5.82 -4.32
C LEU A 13 -6.48 4.53 -3.84
N TYR A 14 -6.10 4.00 -2.67
CA TYR A 14 -6.68 2.77 -2.16
C TYR A 14 -8.14 2.94 -1.73
N PHE A 15 -8.51 4.11 -1.20
CA PHE A 15 -9.91 4.45 -0.98
C PHE A 15 -10.70 4.45 -2.29
N ALA A 16 -10.19 5.07 -3.34
CA ALA A 16 -10.85 5.09 -4.65
C ALA A 16 -11.07 3.67 -5.21
N ILE A 17 -10.06 2.81 -5.13
CA ILE A 17 -10.15 1.38 -5.48
C ILE A 17 -11.24 0.71 -4.63
N SER A 18 -11.18 0.87 -3.31
CA SER A 18 -12.11 0.27 -2.37
C SER A 18 -13.57 0.64 -2.65
N MET A 19 -13.82 1.88 -3.06
CA MET A 19 -15.15 2.35 -3.45
C MET A 19 -15.60 1.75 -4.79
N LYS A 20 -14.70 1.65 -5.78
CA LYS A 20 -14.98 1.00 -7.06
C LYS A 20 -15.26 -0.50 -6.93
N LEU A 21 -14.53 -1.20 -6.06
CA LEU A 21 -14.76 -2.61 -5.76
C LEU A 21 -16.14 -2.86 -5.12
N ARG A 22 -16.66 -1.91 -4.34
CA ARG A 22 -17.99 -2.00 -3.72
C ARG A 22 -19.12 -1.72 -4.72
N ASP A 23 -18.92 -0.71 -5.57
CA ASP A 23 -19.85 -0.36 -6.64
C ASP A 23 -19.08 0.41 -7.73
N ALA A 24 -19.00 -0.18 -8.92
CA ALA A 24 -18.27 0.39 -10.04
C ALA A 24 -18.91 1.68 -10.58
N SER A 25 -20.19 1.93 -10.29
CA SER A 25 -20.93 3.12 -10.71
C SER A 25 -20.52 4.39 -9.96
N HIS A 26 -19.69 4.28 -8.92
CA HIS A 26 -19.09 5.44 -8.27
C HIS A 26 -18.30 6.29 -9.26
N ASP A 27 -18.59 7.59 -9.30
CA ASP A 27 -17.84 8.59 -10.04
C ASP A 27 -16.82 9.22 -9.07
N ILE A 28 -15.54 8.92 -9.27
CA ILE A 28 -14.47 9.27 -8.33
C ILE A 28 -13.42 10.09 -9.04
N THR A 29 -13.12 11.27 -8.51
CA THR A 29 -12.05 12.15 -8.98
C THR A 29 -10.94 12.20 -7.93
N VAL A 30 -9.70 11.89 -8.33
CA VAL A 30 -8.51 12.02 -7.49
C VAL A 30 -7.74 13.26 -7.91
N ILE A 31 -7.46 14.15 -6.98
CA ILE A 31 -6.78 15.43 -7.21
C ILE A 31 -5.46 15.39 -6.45
N GLU A 32 -4.34 15.41 -7.16
CA GLU A 32 -2.98 15.45 -6.60
C GLU A 32 -2.30 16.76 -6.97
N ARG A 33 -1.51 17.30 -6.03
CA ARG A 33 -0.74 18.53 -6.21
C ARG A 33 0.50 18.28 -7.07
N ASN A 34 1.20 17.19 -6.80
CA ASN A 34 2.49 16.89 -7.43
C ASN A 34 2.32 16.13 -8.75
N ARG A 35 3.39 16.02 -9.52
CA ARG A 35 3.36 15.24 -10.75
C ARG A 35 3.26 13.75 -10.43
N ALA A 36 2.88 13.00 -11.46
CA ALA A 36 2.73 11.56 -11.40
C ALA A 36 4.06 10.80 -11.15
N ASP A 37 5.20 11.47 -11.10
CA ASP A 37 6.52 10.89 -10.87
C ASP A 37 7.21 11.51 -9.64
N ASP A 38 6.58 12.48 -9.00
CA ASP A 38 7.08 13.17 -7.81
C ASP A 38 6.73 12.39 -6.53
N THR A 39 7.36 11.23 -6.34
CA THR A 39 7.24 10.46 -5.10
C THR A 39 8.36 10.79 -4.12
N PHE A 40 8.03 10.90 -2.83
CA PHE A 40 8.98 11.26 -1.77
C PHE A 40 9.13 10.13 -0.76
N GLY A 41 10.36 9.91 -0.29
CA GLY A 41 10.70 8.88 0.69
C GLY A 41 11.46 7.71 0.07
N TRP A 42 11.82 6.74 0.90
CA TRP A 42 12.67 5.61 0.50
C TRP A 42 11.88 4.32 0.39
N GLY A 43 11.23 3.91 1.47
CA GLY A 43 10.40 2.70 1.49
C GLY A 43 9.28 2.78 2.51
N VAL A 44 8.33 1.87 2.36
CA VAL A 44 7.21 1.65 3.28
C VAL A 44 7.26 0.22 3.78
N VAL A 45 6.82 0.01 5.02
CA VAL A 45 6.67 -1.31 5.64
C VAL A 45 5.22 -1.46 6.08
N LEU A 46 4.60 -2.59 5.74
CA LEU A 46 3.28 -2.99 6.19
C LEU A 46 3.42 -4.20 7.12
N SER A 47 2.73 -4.18 8.26
CA SER A 47 2.60 -5.35 9.12
C SER A 47 1.71 -6.42 8.49
N ASP A 48 1.86 -7.67 8.93
CA ASP A 48 0.94 -8.76 8.56
C ASP A 48 -0.52 -8.44 8.88
N GLU A 49 -0.79 -7.76 9.99
CA GLU A 49 -2.13 -7.28 10.33
C GLU A 49 -2.69 -6.32 9.26
N THR A 50 -1.84 -5.39 8.78
CA THR A 50 -2.24 -4.47 7.71
C THR A 50 -2.48 -5.21 6.39
N LEU A 51 -1.62 -6.18 6.07
CA LEU A 51 -1.77 -7.04 4.89
C LEU A 51 -3.04 -7.90 4.96
N ALA A 52 -3.41 -8.40 6.14
CA ALA A 52 -4.65 -9.14 6.34
C ALA A 52 -5.89 -8.25 6.10
N ASN A 53 -5.88 -7.01 6.59
CA ASN A 53 -6.94 -6.04 6.32
C ASN A 53 -7.05 -5.69 4.83
N LEU A 54 -5.92 -5.49 4.15
CA LEU A 54 -5.85 -5.32 2.70
C LEU A 54 -6.46 -6.51 1.97
N LYS A 55 -6.11 -7.74 2.35
CA LYS A 55 -6.60 -8.96 1.74
C LYS A 55 -8.11 -9.14 1.90
N ASN A 56 -8.67 -8.78 3.04
CA ASN A 56 -10.11 -8.87 3.27
C ASN A 56 -10.91 -7.90 2.42
N ASN A 57 -10.34 -6.73 2.09
CA ASN A 57 -11.01 -5.70 1.30
C ASN A 57 -10.74 -5.80 -0.21
N ASP A 58 -9.50 -6.15 -0.59
CA ASP A 58 -9.03 -6.27 -1.96
C ASP A 58 -8.00 -7.41 -2.07
N PRO A 59 -8.48 -8.67 -2.22
CA PRO A 59 -7.61 -9.84 -2.31
C PRO A 59 -6.61 -9.77 -3.47
N VAL A 60 -7.01 -9.17 -4.59
CA VAL A 60 -6.18 -9.06 -5.80
C VAL A 60 -4.98 -8.14 -5.53
N SER A 61 -5.23 -7.00 -4.89
CA SER A 61 -4.13 -6.12 -4.53
C SER A 61 -3.22 -6.71 -3.47
N ALA A 62 -3.79 -7.41 -2.48
CA ALA A 62 -3.00 -8.06 -1.43
C ALA A 62 -2.07 -9.16 -1.98
N GLU A 63 -2.57 -9.99 -2.90
CA GLU A 63 -1.75 -11.02 -3.56
C GLU A 63 -0.60 -10.40 -4.36
N ALA A 64 -0.88 -9.32 -5.09
CA ALA A 64 0.15 -8.61 -5.84
C ALA A 64 1.21 -7.98 -4.91
N ILE A 65 0.80 -7.35 -3.81
CA ILE A 65 1.72 -6.81 -2.80
C ILE A 65 2.63 -7.93 -2.26
N GLN A 66 2.05 -9.07 -1.86
CA GLN A 66 2.83 -10.21 -1.35
C GLN A 66 3.84 -10.75 -2.37
N LYS A 67 3.52 -10.72 -3.67
CA LYS A 67 4.41 -11.21 -4.73
C LYS A 67 5.60 -10.30 -5.01
N PHE A 68 5.42 -8.98 -4.89
CA PHE A 68 6.43 -8.01 -5.32
C PHE A 68 7.23 -7.38 -4.19
N PHE A 69 6.81 -7.55 -2.93
CA PHE A 69 7.43 -6.88 -1.80
C PHE A 69 8.40 -7.82 -1.09
N ALA A 70 9.45 -7.26 -0.50
CA ALA A 70 10.33 -8.03 0.36
C ALA A 70 9.59 -8.39 1.65
N TYR A 71 9.67 -9.64 2.08
CA TYR A 71 9.01 -10.13 3.29
C TYR A 71 10.03 -10.62 4.32
N TRP A 72 9.80 -10.31 5.60
CA TRP A 72 10.57 -10.82 6.73
C TRP A 72 9.74 -10.82 8.01
N ASP A 73 10.16 -11.57 9.02
CA ASP A 73 9.47 -11.73 10.30
C ASP A 73 10.28 -11.25 11.52
N ASP A 74 11.61 -11.25 11.40
CA ASP A 74 12.55 -10.89 12.44
C ASP A 74 12.77 -9.37 12.59
N ILE A 75 12.79 -8.90 13.83
CA ILE A 75 13.33 -7.59 14.21
C ILE A 75 14.57 -7.79 15.08
N ALA A 76 15.67 -7.12 14.73
CA ALA A 76 16.89 -7.10 15.53
C ALA A 76 17.05 -5.75 16.26
N LEU A 77 17.25 -5.80 17.58
CA LEU A 77 17.76 -4.69 18.37
C LEU A 77 19.27 -4.87 18.53
N VAL A 78 20.04 -3.89 18.05
CA VAL A 78 21.50 -3.84 18.29
C VAL A 78 21.78 -2.72 19.29
N HIS A 79 22.25 -3.09 20.47
CA HIS A 79 22.56 -2.14 21.54
C HIS A 79 23.85 -2.57 22.24
N ARG A 80 24.83 -1.65 22.30
CA ARG A 80 26.15 -1.90 22.94
C ARG A 80 26.88 -3.14 22.41
N GLY A 81 26.72 -3.44 21.12
CA GLY A 81 27.34 -4.59 20.49
C GLY A 81 26.60 -5.92 20.70
N GLU A 82 25.55 -5.94 21.54
CA GLU A 82 24.67 -7.09 21.66
C GLU A 82 23.56 -7.03 20.62
N ARG A 83 23.24 -8.18 20.00
CA ARG A 83 22.14 -8.34 19.05
C ARG A 83 21.08 -9.23 19.66
N LEU A 84 19.90 -8.66 19.91
CA LEU A 84 18.71 -9.37 20.36
C LEU A 84 17.73 -9.45 19.20
N VAL A 85 17.19 -10.64 18.93
CA VAL A 85 16.24 -10.88 17.83
C VAL A 85 14.88 -11.26 18.40
N SER A 86 13.83 -10.63 17.88
CA SER A 86 12.43 -10.97 18.15
C SER A 86 11.75 -11.36 16.85
N SER A 87 11.17 -12.55 16.81
CA SER A 87 10.61 -13.18 15.61
C SER A 87 9.08 -13.24 15.66
N GLY A 88 8.46 -13.51 14.51
CA GLY A 88 7.01 -13.76 14.39
C GLY A 88 6.14 -12.51 14.21
N HIS A 89 6.74 -11.36 13.84
CA HIS A 89 6.01 -10.10 13.65
C HIS A 89 5.40 -9.94 12.26
N GLY A 90 6.11 -10.43 11.23
CA GLY A 90 5.67 -10.42 9.83
C GLY A 90 5.52 -9.01 9.21
N PHE A 91 6.35 -8.72 8.21
CA PHE A 91 6.38 -7.44 7.51
C PHE A 91 6.60 -7.62 6.02
N ALA A 92 5.95 -6.77 5.21
CA ALA A 92 6.27 -6.59 3.81
C ALA A 92 6.74 -5.16 3.53
N ALA A 93 7.78 -4.98 2.72
CA ALA A 93 8.25 -3.67 2.32
C ALA A 93 8.53 -3.51 0.83
N SER A 94 8.40 -2.26 0.40
CA SER A 94 8.68 -1.84 -0.96
C SER A 94 9.22 -0.41 -0.98
N ALA A 95 9.94 -0.08 -2.05
CA ALA A 95 10.28 1.30 -2.35
C ALA A 95 9.00 2.12 -2.55
N VAL A 96 9.00 3.38 -2.11
CA VAL A 96 7.80 4.25 -2.19
C VAL A 96 7.31 4.37 -3.64
N GLU A 97 8.22 4.49 -4.60
CA GLU A 97 7.91 4.57 -6.04
C GLU A 97 7.11 3.35 -6.52
N ASN A 98 7.51 2.14 -6.12
CA ASN A 98 6.88 0.88 -6.50
C ASN A 98 5.53 0.72 -5.81
N TYR A 99 5.47 1.05 -4.52
CA TYR A 99 4.25 1.05 -3.72
C TYR A 99 3.18 1.98 -4.31
N TRP A 100 3.59 3.17 -4.74
CA TRP A 100 2.68 4.17 -5.26
C TRP A 100 2.24 3.86 -6.70
N SER A 101 3.18 3.45 -7.57
CA SER A 101 2.88 2.98 -8.92
C SER A 101 1.88 1.82 -8.92
N PHE A 102 2.02 0.92 -7.95
CA PHE A 102 1.10 -0.19 -7.75
C PHE A 102 -0.36 0.26 -7.61
N PHE A 103 -0.68 1.19 -6.70
CA PHE A 103 -2.06 1.62 -6.49
C PHE A 103 -2.62 2.41 -7.66
N ARG A 104 -1.80 3.19 -8.36
CA ARG A 104 -2.24 3.83 -9.60
C ARG A 104 -2.67 2.81 -10.66
N ASN A 105 -1.84 1.79 -10.88
CA ASN A 105 -2.12 0.74 -11.86
C ASN A 105 -3.31 -0.13 -11.43
N ALA A 106 -3.50 -0.35 -10.12
CA ALA A 106 -4.67 -1.03 -9.58
C ALA A 106 -5.94 -0.21 -9.83
N LEU A 107 -5.92 1.11 -9.57
CA LEU A 107 -7.07 1.98 -9.80
C LEU A 107 -7.48 2.02 -11.27
N SER A 108 -6.52 2.10 -12.21
CA SER A 108 -6.83 2.07 -13.64
C SER A 108 -7.46 0.76 -14.12
N ARG A 109 -7.24 -0.35 -13.42
CA ARG A 109 -7.87 -1.66 -13.73
C ARG A 109 -9.25 -1.83 -13.09
N SER A 110 -9.57 -1.01 -12.08
CA SER A 110 -10.87 -1.00 -11.40
C SER A 110 -11.89 -0.03 -12.02
N ALA A 111 -11.47 0.69 -13.06
CA ALA A 111 -12.27 1.67 -13.80
C ALA A 111 -13.00 1.06 -14.99
#